data_AF-A0A917WVD7-F1
#
_entry.id   AF-A0A917WVD7-F1
#
_cell.length_a   1.000
_cell.length_b   1.000
_cell.length_c   1.000
_cell.angle_alpha   90.00
_cell.angle_beta   90.00
_cell.angle_gamma   90.00
#
_symmetry.space_group_name_H-M   'P 1'
#
loop_
_entity.id
_entity.type
_entity.pdbx_description
1 polymer ?
#
loop_
_entity_poly.entity_id
_entity_poly.type
_entity_poly.pdbx_seq_one_letter_code
_entity_poly.pdbx_strand_id
1 'polypeptide(L)'
;MLLLAGAVPVALVAIGDADVETPAEAVAPTENPTTLAARQVAERINAQLDRQSAALLAGDRAGFLAIADRKVHSDLRRRFAGLRELRVTRWEGRPNGLPTPAGNAGEWRLSVEFRYCFVEPDCRPSPLLVNTLWRDGTEPRLIELEKSTSTPQVGGRVRAQAGTLPWEVSKLAVVVGKRTIVGTTPAYRDRLPGLLKRAEAAAKVADGYVVDGAVPERYRIFYAGPKEWKRWYGGDQPEWGAGYAVNVGGGHHDVVLGPDSFNDSAYLDVMLRHELAHAASLPENDYWDDSAWWLIEGLAEHAGADGASVARYDGLIPTRKFVKGDWTGKLDKLLPAEDASTEEAIGSYGVAYLAFRYLLDRFGEEKVLAFVKVVVHDLRVPRQVSEEIFGKPWSKLQADCAKYIRRAVN
;
A
#
# COMPACT_ATOMS: atom_id res chain seq x y z
N MET A 1 23.53 20.43 -15.38
CA MET A 1 24.02 20.07 -16.73
C MET A 1 23.89 21.31 -17.59
N LEU A 2 25.02 21.76 -18.16
CA LEU A 2 25.21 23.08 -18.78
C LEU A 2 24.24 23.37 -19.94
N LEU A 3 23.72 24.60 -19.95
CA LEU A 3 23.12 25.28 -21.11
C LEU A 3 24.23 25.64 -22.12
N LEU A 4 24.03 25.30 -23.38
CA LEU A 4 24.83 25.79 -24.50
C LEU A 4 23.89 26.40 -25.54
N ALA A 5 23.92 27.73 -25.58
CA ALA A 5 23.45 28.55 -26.69
C ALA A 5 24.50 28.51 -27.81
N GLY A 6 24.04 28.41 -29.06
CA GLY A 6 24.88 28.48 -30.25
C GLY A 6 24.14 29.18 -31.39
N ALA A 7 24.65 30.34 -31.78
CA ALA A 7 24.12 31.22 -32.81
C ALA A 7 24.29 30.66 -34.24
N VAL A 8 23.37 31.03 -35.13
CA VAL A 8 23.36 30.68 -36.55
C VAL A 8 24.09 31.75 -37.36
N PRO A 9 25.03 31.39 -38.27
CA PRO A 9 25.41 32.26 -39.37
C PRO A 9 24.54 31.98 -40.60
N VAL A 10 23.90 33.04 -41.10
CA VAL A 10 23.22 33.11 -42.39
C VAL A 10 24.28 33.11 -43.50
N ALA A 11 24.25 32.10 -44.37
CA ALA A 11 24.93 32.15 -45.66
C ALA A 11 23.87 32.07 -46.76
N LEU A 12 23.65 33.20 -47.44
CA LEU A 12 22.99 33.25 -48.75
C LEU A 12 23.88 32.54 -49.76
N VAL A 13 23.36 31.53 -50.45
CA VAL A 13 23.88 31.09 -51.75
C VAL A 13 22.70 30.97 -52.73
N ALA A 14 23.00 31.42 -53.94
CA ALA A 14 22.11 31.78 -55.01
C ALA A 14 21.34 30.61 -55.65
N ILE A 15 20.26 31.04 -56.28
CA ILE A 15 19.21 30.32 -56.99
C ILE A 15 19.82 29.62 -58.22
N GLY A 16 19.56 28.32 -58.36
CA GLY A 16 19.70 27.59 -59.62
C GLY A 16 18.41 26.82 -59.86
N ASP A 17 17.80 27.02 -61.04
CA ASP A 17 16.61 26.30 -61.49
C ASP A 17 16.85 24.78 -61.41
N ALA A 18 16.11 24.13 -60.52
CA ALA A 18 15.92 22.70 -60.51
C ALA A 18 14.46 22.43 -60.17
N ASP A 19 13.87 21.49 -60.90
CA ASP A 19 12.48 21.07 -60.84
C ASP A 19 11.86 21.12 -59.44
N VAL A 20 10.59 21.55 -59.38
CA VAL A 20 9.75 21.39 -58.20
C VAL A 20 9.50 19.88 -58.01
N GLU A 21 10.46 19.19 -57.39
CA GLU A 21 10.20 17.91 -56.76
C GLU A 21 9.29 18.18 -55.57
N THR A 22 8.03 17.79 -55.73
CA THR A 22 7.08 17.56 -54.66
C THR A 22 7.82 16.93 -53.47
N PRO A 23 7.75 17.47 -52.25
CA PRO A 23 8.40 16.85 -51.10
C PRO A 23 7.92 15.41 -51.01
N ALA A 24 8.84 14.46 -51.13
CA ALA A 24 8.54 13.05 -50.93
C ALA A 24 7.86 12.94 -49.57
N GLU A 25 6.58 12.55 -49.60
CA GLU A 25 5.79 12.26 -48.42
C GLU A 25 6.60 11.25 -47.61
N ALA A 26 7.11 11.68 -46.46
CA ALA A 26 7.93 10.84 -45.61
C ALA A 26 7.06 9.63 -45.22
N VAL A 27 7.32 8.49 -45.88
CA VAL A 27 6.63 7.23 -45.62
C VAL A 27 6.80 6.96 -44.13
N ALA A 28 5.70 7.06 -43.38
CA ALA A 28 5.71 6.73 -41.97
C ALA A 28 6.34 5.33 -41.82
N PRO A 29 7.32 5.14 -40.92
CA PRO A 29 8.01 3.88 -40.82
C PRO A 29 6.99 2.75 -40.60
N THR A 30 6.96 1.78 -41.52
CA THR A 30 6.07 0.62 -41.43
C THR A 30 6.35 -0.12 -40.14
N GLU A 31 5.33 -0.22 -39.29
CA GLU A 31 5.42 -0.88 -37.99
C GLU A 31 5.89 -2.34 -38.14
N ASN A 32 6.78 -2.78 -37.24
CA ASN A 32 7.29 -4.15 -37.25
C ASN A 32 6.10 -5.15 -37.14
N PRO A 33 6.01 -6.17 -38.02
CA PRO A 33 4.93 -7.16 -38.00
C PRO A 33 4.68 -7.81 -36.64
N THR A 34 5.73 -8.00 -35.83
CA THR A 34 5.62 -8.55 -34.47
C THR A 34 4.88 -7.60 -33.54
N THR A 35 5.13 -6.30 -33.63
CA THR A 35 4.45 -5.27 -32.83
C THR A 35 2.99 -5.16 -33.23
N LEU A 36 2.70 -5.23 -34.53
CA LEU A 36 1.34 -5.26 -35.05
C LEU A 36 0.57 -6.49 -34.53
N ALA A 37 1.16 -7.67 -34.61
CA ALA A 37 0.57 -8.90 -34.08
C ALA A 37 0.30 -8.81 -32.57
N ALA A 38 1.27 -8.32 -31.78
CA ALA A 38 1.11 -8.14 -30.35
C ALA A 38 -0.05 -7.17 -30.00
N ARG A 39 -0.20 -6.08 -30.76
CA ARG A 39 -1.33 -5.13 -30.58
C ARG A 39 -2.67 -5.79 -30.87
N GLN A 40 -2.78 -6.54 -31.96
CA GLN A 40 -4.02 -7.24 -32.32
C GLN A 40 -4.41 -8.29 -31.25
N VAL A 41 -3.43 -9.01 -30.70
CA VAL A 41 -3.65 -9.95 -29.59
C VAL A 41 -4.12 -9.20 -28.33
N ALA A 42 -3.47 -8.07 -28.01
CA ALA A 42 -3.83 -7.25 -26.85
C ALA A 42 -5.28 -6.73 -26.93
N GLU A 43 -5.75 -6.29 -28.10
CA GLU A 43 -7.13 -5.85 -28.32
C GLU A 43 -8.14 -6.98 -28.05
N ARG A 44 -7.87 -8.19 -28.54
CA ARG A 44 -8.73 -9.36 -28.28
C ARG A 44 -8.71 -9.78 -26.82
N ILE A 45 -7.56 -9.72 -26.15
CA ILE A 45 -7.46 -9.96 -24.71
C ILE A 45 -8.24 -8.89 -23.93
N ASN A 46 -8.14 -7.61 -24.30
CA ASN A 46 -8.89 -6.53 -23.66
C ASN A 46 -10.41 -6.79 -23.73
N ALA A 47 -10.92 -7.21 -24.90
CA ALA A 47 -12.33 -7.57 -25.03
C ALA A 47 -12.75 -8.76 -24.13
N GLN A 48 -11.85 -9.71 -23.86
CA GLN A 48 -12.10 -10.77 -22.88
C GLN A 48 -12.12 -10.23 -21.45
N LEU A 49 -11.18 -9.35 -21.10
CA LEU A 49 -11.10 -8.72 -19.78
C LEU A 49 -12.34 -7.86 -19.48
N ASP A 50 -12.86 -7.14 -20.47
CA ASP A 50 -14.10 -6.38 -20.36
C ASP A 50 -15.30 -7.30 -20.05
N ARG A 51 -15.41 -8.43 -20.76
CA ARG A 51 -16.46 -9.44 -20.49
C ARG A 51 -16.34 -10.05 -19.09
N GLN A 52 -15.13 -10.42 -18.68
CA GLN A 52 -14.89 -10.96 -17.34
C GLN A 52 -15.27 -9.93 -16.27
N SER A 53 -14.91 -8.67 -16.47
CA SER A 53 -15.21 -7.57 -15.57
C SER A 53 -16.72 -7.37 -15.40
N ALA A 54 -17.45 -7.30 -16.53
CA ALA A 54 -18.92 -7.21 -16.51
C ALA A 54 -19.56 -8.41 -15.80
N ALA A 55 -19.07 -9.63 -16.03
CA ALA A 55 -19.57 -10.83 -15.39
C ALA A 55 -19.36 -10.81 -13.86
N LEU A 56 -18.20 -10.35 -13.37
CA LEU A 56 -17.94 -10.20 -11.92
C LEU A 56 -18.95 -9.25 -11.26
N LEU A 57 -19.14 -8.08 -11.88
CA LEU A 57 -20.04 -7.04 -11.34
C LEU A 57 -21.50 -7.51 -11.37
N ALA A 58 -21.91 -8.21 -12.43
CA ALA A 58 -23.24 -8.83 -12.54
C ALA A 58 -23.45 -10.05 -11.63
N GLY A 59 -22.40 -10.58 -10.99
CA GLY A 59 -22.48 -11.81 -10.20
C GLY A 59 -22.59 -13.08 -11.06
N ASP A 60 -22.27 -13.00 -12.35
CA ASP A 60 -22.21 -14.14 -13.26
C ASP A 60 -20.88 -14.88 -13.13
N ARG A 61 -20.88 -15.92 -12.30
CA ARG A 61 -19.71 -16.78 -12.12
C ARG A 61 -19.33 -17.51 -13.40
N ALA A 62 -20.29 -17.94 -14.22
CA ALA A 62 -19.98 -18.71 -15.43
C ALA A 62 -19.28 -17.82 -16.47
N GLY A 63 -19.81 -16.61 -16.70
CA GLY A 63 -19.17 -15.60 -17.55
C GLY A 63 -17.78 -15.20 -17.05
N PHE A 64 -17.59 -15.06 -15.73
CA PHE A 64 -16.27 -14.72 -15.17
C PHE A 64 -15.20 -15.80 -15.44
N LEU A 65 -15.61 -17.07 -15.51
CA LEU A 65 -14.71 -18.20 -15.77
C LEU A 65 -14.48 -18.45 -17.27
N ALA A 66 -15.36 -17.95 -18.14
CA ALA A 66 -15.35 -18.23 -19.58
C ALA A 66 -14.08 -17.76 -20.30
N ILE A 67 -13.37 -16.79 -19.72
CA ILE A 67 -12.11 -16.27 -20.24
C ILE A 67 -10.97 -17.30 -20.23
N ALA A 68 -11.08 -18.36 -19.43
CA ALA A 68 -9.94 -19.22 -19.10
C ALA A 68 -10.13 -20.69 -19.46
N ASP A 69 -8.99 -21.36 -19.68
CA ASP A 69 -8.92 -22.82 -19.74
C ASP A 69 -9.29 -23.43 -18.38
N ARG A 70 -9.84 -24.65 -18.40
CA ARG A 70 -10.31 -25.37 -17.21
C ARG A 70 -9.29 -25.44 -16.06
N LYS A 71 -7.99 -25.49 -16.39
CA LYS A 71 -6.92 -25.58 -15.39
C LYS A 71 -6.83 -24.33 -14.48
N VAL A 72 -7.28 -23.16 -14.95
CA VAL A 72 -7.28 -21.89 -14.20
C VAL A 72 -8.59 -21.68 -13.43
N HIS A 73 -9.64 -22.48 -13.68
CA HIS A 73 -10.97 -22.28 -13.11
C HIS A 73 -11.01 -22.36 -11.60
N SER A 74 -10.13 -23.13 -10.96
CA SER A 74 -10.08 -23.20 -9.49
C SER A 74 -9.68 -21.85 -8.89
N ASP A 75 -8.67 -21.20 -9.47
CA ASP A 75 -8.18 -19.91 -8.99
C ASP A 75 -9.16 -18.78 -9.25
N LEU A 76 -9.75 -18.75 -10.46
CA LEU A 76 -10.78 -17.77 -10.78
C LEU A 76 -12.04 -17.95 -9.92
N ARG A 77 -12.48 -19.19 -9.62
CA ARG A 77 -13.62 -19.41 -8.72
C ARG A 77 -13.38 -18.85 -7.32
N ARG A 78 -12.15 -18.99 -6.81
CA ARG A 78 -11.75 -18.45 -5.50
C ARG A 78 -11.74 -16.93 -5.52
N ARG A 79 -11.07 -16.32 -6.52
CA ARG A 79 -11.03 -14.86 -6.70
C ARG A 79 -12.44 -14.28 -6.84
N PHE A 80 -13.30 -14.88 -7.68
CA PHE A 80 -14.69 -14.48 -7.83
C PHE A 80 -15.42 -14.48 -6.47
N ALA A 81 -15.35 -15.58 -5.73
CA ALA A 81 -16.01 -15.67 -4.43
C ALA A 81 -15.49 -14.61 -3.44
N GLY A 82 -14.17 -14.43 -3.33
CA GLY A 82 -13.57 -13.44 -2.44
C GLY A 82 -13.96 -12.00 -2.79
N LEU A 83 -13.91 -11.64 -4.07
CA LEU A 83 -14.30 -10.31 -4.56
C LEU A 83 -15.79 -10.03 -4.34
N ARG A 84 -16.66 -11.04 -4.48
CA ARG A 84 -18.09 -10.92 -4.18
C ARG A 84 -18.36 -10.77 -2.68
N GLU A 85 -17.63 -11.49 -1.81
CA GLU A 85 -17.71 -11.32 -0.35
C GLU A 85 -17.29 -9.90 0.08
N LEU A 86 -16.25 -9.36 -0.56
CA LEU A 86 -15.77 -7.98 -0.36
C LEU A 86 -16.69 -6.92 -0.98
N ARG A 87 -17.78 -7.32 -1.65
CA ARG A 87 -18.72 -6.43 -2.34
C ARG A 87 -18.04 -5.54 -3.37
N VAL A 88 -17.27 -6.14 -4.27
CA VAL A 88 -16.68 -5.43 -5.41
C VAL A 88 -17.75 -4.64 -6.18
N THR A 89 -17.50 -3.36 -6.35
CA THR A 89 -18.36 -2.40 -7.06
C THR A 89 -17.74 -1.91 -8.36
N ARG A 90 -16.41 -1.94 -8.43
CA ARG A 90 -15.63 -1.64 -9.64
C ARG A 90 -14.58 -2.72 -9.85
N TRP A 91 -14.46 -3.17 -11.09
CA TRP A 91 -13.42 -4.09 -11.53
C TRP A 91 -13.16 -3.82 -13.00
N GLU A 92 -11.95 -3.37 -13.35
CA GLU A 92 -11.54 -3.08 -14.72
C GLU A 92 -10.19 -3.73 -14.97
N GLY A 93 -10.12 -4.72 -15.86
CA GLY A 93 -8.86 -5.30 -16.31
C GLY A 93 -8.42 -4.69 -17.64
N ARG A 94 -7.16 -4.24 -17.74
CA ARG A 94 -6.58 -3.74 -18.98
C ARG A 94 -5.17 -4.30 -19.22
N PRO A 95 -4.78 -4.54 -20.49
CA PRO A 95 -3.39 -4.83 -20.83
C PRO A 95 -2.46 -3.73 -20.29
N ASN A 96 -1.43 -4.13 -19.56
CA ASN A 96 -0.35 -3.26 -19.11
C ASN A 96 0.89 -3.52 -19.99
N GLY A 97 0.97 -2.78 -21.09
CA GLY A 97 1.99 -2.97 -22.13
C GLY A 97 1.56 -3.96 -23.23
N LEU A 98 2.49 -4.26 -24.14
CA LEU A 98 2.25 -5.20 -25.23
C LEU A 98 2.54 -6.65 -24.79
N PRO A 99 1.72 -7.63 -25.21
CA PRO A 99 2.01 -9.04 -25.01
C PRO A 99 3.35 -9.44 -25.66
N THR A 100 4.07 -10.37 -25.03
CA THR A 100 5.32 -10.94 -25.55
C THR A 100 5.17 -12.44 -25.83
N PRO A 101 5.80 -13.01 -26.87
CA PRO A 101 5.71 -14.44 -27.16
C PRO A 101 6.20 -15.32 -26.00
N ALA A 102 5.53 -16.44 -25.72
CA ALA A 102 5.73 -17.25 -24.53
C ALA A 102 6.29 -18.66 -24.80
N GLY A 103 7.30 -18.77 -25.66
CA GLY A 103 8.00 -20.03 -25.95
C GLY A 103 7.26 -20.97 -26.90
N ASN A 104 5.96 -21.19 -26.69
CA ASN A 104 5.10 -21.95 -27.61
C ASN A 104 4.46 -21.04 -28.66
N ALA A 105 4.23 -21.57 -29.86
CA ALA A 105 3.54 -20.85 -30.93
C ALA A 105 2.11 -20.45 -30.49
N GLY A 106 1.78 -19.18 -30.66
CA GLY A 106 0.46 -18.64 -30.29
C GLY A 106 0.26 -18.41 -28.79
N GLU A 107 1.27 -18.63 -27.94
CA GLU A 107 1.18 -18.29 -26.52
C GLU A 107 1.85 -16.95 -26.24
N TRP A 108 1.21 -16.14 -25.39
CA TRP A 108 1.59 -14.76 -25.11
C TRP A 108 1.57 -14.46 -23.62
N ARG A 109 2.67 -13.90 -23.10
CA ARG A 109 2.72 -13.33 -21.74
C ARG A 109 2.26 -11.89 -21.77
N LEU A 110 1.40 -11.53 -20.84
CA LEU A 110 0.90 -10.17 -20.69
C LEU A 110 0.77 -9.83 -19.20
N SER A 111 1.23 -8.64 -18.80
CA SER A 111 0.86 -8.05 -17.53
C SER A 111 -0.51 -7.40 -17.68
N VAL A 112 -1.44 -7.71 -16.77
CA VAL A 112 -2.78 -7.10 -16.72
C VAL A 112 -2.87 -6.22 -15.48
N GLU A 113 -3.25 -4.97 -15.66
CA GLU A 113 -3.63 -4.08 -14.56
C GLU A 113 -5.13 -4.21 -14.30
N PHE A 114 -5.47 -4.65 -13.10
CA PHE A 114 -6.81 -4.57 -12.55
C PHE A 114 -6.95 -3.32 -11.69
N ARG A 115 -8.07 -2.61 -11.83
CA ARG A 115 -8.45 -1.49 -10.97
C ARG A 115 -9.74 -1.83 -10.26
N TYR A 116 -9.76 -1.74 -8.94
CA TYR A 116 -10.90 -2.24 -8.15
C TYR A 116 -11.35 -1.29 -7.04
N CYS A 117 -12.64 -1.37 -6.73
CA CYS A 117 -13.29 -0.73 -5.58
C CYS A 117 -14.11 -1.77 -4.83
N PHE A 118 -14.20 -1.60 -3.51
CA PHE A 118 -15.10 -2.35 -2.65
C PHE A 118 -16.14 -1.42 -2.04
N VAL A 119 -17.39 -1.88 -2.03
CA VAL A 119 -18.57 -1.24 -1.41
C VAL A 119 -19.01 0.09 -2.05
N GLU A 120 -18.11 1.06 -2.24
CA GLU A 120 -18.41 2.32 -2.92
C GLU A 120 -18.07 2.23 -4.42
N PRO A 121 -19.00 2.56 -5.33
CA PRO A 121 -18.71 2.56 -6.76
C PRO A 121 -17.79 3.72 -7.21
N ASP A 122 -17.89 4.87 -6.53
CA ASP A 122 -17.16 6.10 -6.88
C ASP A 122 -15.82 6.25 -6.11
N CYS A 123 -15.27 5.13 -5.62
CA CYS A 123 -13.99 5.14 -4.91
C CYS A 123 -12.80 5.46 -5.83
N ARG A 124 -11.69 5.91 -5.25
CA ARG A 124 -10.41 5.90 -5.95
C ARG A 124 -9.92 4.45 -6.13
N PRO A 125 -9.79 3.91 -7.35
CA PRO A 125 -9.52 2.48 -7.50
C PRO A 125 -8.10 2.10 -7.06
N SER A 126 -7.99 1.01 -6.31
CA SER A 126 -6.72 0.35 -6.02
C SER A 126 -6.22 -0.40 -7.29
N PRO A 127 -4.95 -0.21 -7.71
CA PRO A 127 -4.37 -0.95 -8.82
C PRO A 127 -3.85 -2.33 -8.37
N LEU A 128 -3.81 -3.28 -9.31
CA LEU A 128 -3.22 -4.60 -9.13
C LEU A 128 -2.68 -5.12 -10.46
N LEU A 129 -1.38 -5.36 -10.53
CA LEU A 129 -0.71 -6.00 -11.66
C LEU A 129 -0.65 -7.51 -11.43
N VAL A 130 -1.10 -8.25 -12.44
CA VAL A 130 -1.01 -9.71 -12.47
C VAL A 130 -0.42 -10.14 -13.80
N ASN A 131 0.61 -10.98 -13.74
CA ASN A 131 1.15 -11.61 -14.94
C ASN A 131 0.25 -12.76 -15.38
N THR A 132 0.03 -12.84 -16.68
CA THR A 132 -0.89 -13.80 -17.29
C THR A 132 -0.28 -14.42 -18.52
N LEU A 133 -0.65 -15.67 -18.77
CA LEU A 133 -0.33 -16.40 -20.00
C LEU A 133 -1.60 -16.67 -20.77
N TRP A 134 -1.59 -16.35 -22.06
CA TRP A 134 -2.72 -16.47 -22.97
C TRP A 134 -2.39 -17.38 -24.14
N ARG A 135 -3.39 -18.11 -24.61
CA ARG A 135 -3.39 -18.74 -25.93
C ARG A 135 -4.19 -17.88 -26.88
N ASP A 136 -3.58 -17.48 -27.98
CA ASP A 136 -4.22 -16.70 -29.03
C ASP A 136 -5.26 -17.52 -29.81
N GLY A 137 -6.19 -16.81 -30.45
CA GLY A 137 -7.32 -17.33 -31.21
C GLY A 137 -8.32 -16.22 -31.47
N THR A 138 -9.45 -16.57 -32.11
CA THR A 138 -10.58 -15.64 -32.27
C THR A 138 -11.08 -15.14 -30.90
N GLU A 139 -11.06 -16.04 -29.92
CA GLU A 139 -11.28 -15.75 -28.52
C GLU A 139 -10.08 -16.22 -27.70
N PRO A 140 -9.14 -15.32 -27.35
CA PRO A 140 -7.99 -15.69 -26.55
C PRO A 140 -8.40 -16.30 -25.21
N ARG A 141 -7.69 -17.32 -24.77
CA ARG A 141 -7.94 -18.03 -23.50
C ARG A 141 -6.81 -17.82 -22.51
N LEU A 142 -7.18 -17.45 -21.29
CA LEU A 142 -6.27 -17.38 -20.15
C LEU A 142 -5.88 -18.81 -19.76
N ILE A 143 -4.60 -19.12 -19.89
CA ILE A 143 -4.06 -20.45 -19.56
C ILE A 143 -3.22 -20.41 -18.29
N GLU A 144 -2.72 -19.26 -17.86
CA GLU A 144 -2.07 -19.12 -16.55
C GLU A 144 -2.38 -17.76 -15.94
N LEU A 145 -2.63 -17.75 -14.64
CA LEU A 145 -2.90 -16.55 -13.86
C LEU A 145 -2.00 -16.58 -12.63
N GLU A 146 -0.99 -15.73 -12.62
CA GLU A 146 -0.10 -15.64 -11.47
C GLU A 146 -0.83 -14.97 -10.28
N LYS A 147 -0.20 -15.04 -9.11
CA LYS A 147 -0.59 -14.23 -7.95
C LYS A 147 0.12 -12.89 -8.08
N SER A 148 -0.46 -11.83 -7.50
CA SER A 148 0.30 -10.62 -7.31
C SER A 148 1.54 -10.90 -6.46
N THR A 149 2.67 -10.34 -6.91
CA THR A 149 3.93 -10.35 -6.19
C THR A 149 4.28 -8.93 -5.81
N SER A 150 5.01 -8.78 -4.70
CA SER A 150 5.57 -7.50 -4.33
C SER A 150 6.61 -7.10 -5.36
N THR A 151 6.41 -5.96 -6.02
CA THR A 151 7.39 -5.44 -6.99
C THR A 151 8.10 -4.23 -6.40
N PRO A 152 9.42 -4.30 -6.14
CA PRO A 152 10.20 -3.11 -5.91
C PRO A 152 10.31 -2.38 -7.26
N GLN A 153 9.70 -1.19 -7.32
CA GLN A 153 9.91 -0.13 -8.32
C GLN A 153 10.41 -0.57 -9.72
N VAL A 154 9.54 -0.50 -10.74
CA VAL A 154 9.97 -0.62 -12.14
C VAL A 154 10.11 0.78 -12.76
N GLY A 155 11.34 1.18 -13.09
CA GLY A 155 11.61 2.35 -13.94
C GLY A 155 11.38 3.72 -13.30
N GLY A 156 11.61 3.87 -11.99
CA GLY A 156 11.53 5.16 -11.31
C GLY A 156 10.11 5.71 -11.12
N ARG A 157 9.08 4.92 -11.42
CA ARG A 157 7.69 5.18 -11.05
C ARG A 157 7.32 4.27 -9.88
N VAL A 158 6.99 4.87 -8.75
CA VAL A 158 6.49 4.16 -7.57
C VAL A 158 5.15 3.52 -7.95
N ARG A 159 5.19 2.21 -8.21
CA ARG A 159 4.04 1.32 -8.12
C ARG A 159 4.46 0.22 -7.16
N ALA A 160 4.60 0.59 -5.88
CA ALA A 160 4.72 -0.42 -4.86
C ALA A 160 3.40 -1.20 -4.90
N GLN A 161 3.50 -2.44 -5.32
CA GLN A 161 2.37 -3.36 -5.35
C GLN A 161 2.50 -4.22 -4.11
N ALA A 162 1.43 -4.27 -3.32
CA ALA A 162 1.29 -5.23 -2.26
C ALA A 162 1.53 -6.65 -2.78
N GLY A 163 2.14 -7.51 -1.96
CA GLY A 163 2.23 -8.93 -2.28
C GLY A 163 0.85 -9.59 -2.39
N THR A 164 0.85 -10.92 -2.47
CA THR A 164 -0.36 -11.71 -2.72
C THR A 164 -1.55 -11.35 -1.83
N LEU A 165 -2.63 -10.82 -2.41
CA LEU A 165 -3.79 -10.32 -1.66
C LEU A 165 -4.63 -11.47 -1.04
N PRO A 166 -5.33 -11.24 0.09
CA PRO A 166 -6.08 -12.27 0.80
C PRO A 166 -7.08 -13.05 -0.07
N TRP A 167 -7.81 -12.34 -0.95
CA TRP A 167 -8.81 -12.91 -1.84
C TRP A 167 -8.22 -13.65 -3.05
N GLU A 168 -6.92 -13.52 -3.33
CA GLU A 168 -6.23 -14.28 -4.39
C GLU A 168 -5.94 -15.71 -3.95
N VAL A 169 -5.70 -15.93 -2.65
CA VAL A 169 -5.19 -17.20 -2.12
C VAL A 169 -6.07 -17.85 -1.05
N SER A 170 -7.12 -17.17 -0.61
CA SER A 170 -7.99 -17.67 0.47
C SER A 170 -9.45 -17.57 0.10
N LYS A 171 -10.24 -18.51 0.59
CA LYS A 171 -11.68 -18.29 0.72
C LYS A 171 -11.88 -17.31 1.87
N LEU A 172 -12.67 -16.26 1.64
CA LEU A 172 -12.95 -15.25 2.64
C LEU A 172 -14.36 -15.42 3.22
N ALA A 173 -14.54 -14.90 4.43
CA ALA A 173 -15.81 -14.53 5.04
C ALA A 173 -15.66 -13.06 5.46
N VAL A 174 -16.59 -12.21 5.03
CA VAL A 174 -16.48 -10.76 5.20
C VAL A 174 -17.75 -10.20 5.82
N VAL A 175 -17.59 -9.22 6.71
CA VAL A 175 -18.65 -8.33 7.16
C VAL A 175 -18.30 -6.89 6.82
N VAL A 176 -19.29 -6.12 6.39
CA VAL A 176 -19.13 -4.72 5.99
C VAL A 176 -19.89 -3.85 6.97
N GLY A 177 -19.19 -2.92 7.61
CA GLY A 177 -19.76 -1.90 8.47
C GLY A 177 -19.86 -0.55 7.78
N LYS A 178 -20.02 0.49 8.59
CA LYS A 178 -20.17 1.86 8.11
C LYS A 178 -18.82 2.42 7.64
N ARG A 179 -17.77 2.24 8.44
CA ARG A 179 -16.41 2.72 8.18
C ARG A 179 -15.42 1.62 7.87
N THR A 180 -15.81 0.34 8.00
CA THR A 180 -14.87 -0.77 7.88
C THR A 180 -15.38 -1.91 7.00
N ILE A 181 -14.43 -2.60 6.37
CA ILE A 181 -14.61 -3.90 5.75
C ILE A 181 -13.74 -4.86 6.55
N VAL A 182 -14.34 -5.87 7.17
CA VAL A 182 -13.62 -6.83 8.02
C VAL A 182 -13.71 -8.21 7.42
N GLY A 183 -12.57 -8.74 7.01
CA GLY A 183 -12.43 -10.06 6.39
C GLY A 183 -11.65 -11.05 7.25
N THR A 184 -11.97 -12.33 7.12
CA THR A 184 -11.14 -13.43 7.59
C THR A 184 -11.43 -14.69 6.77
N THR A 185 -10.91 -15.86 7.16
CA THR A 185 -11.26 -17.14 6.54
C THR A 185 -12.49 -17.75 7.22
N PRO A 186 -13.23 -18.66 6.56
CA PRO A 186 -14.41 -19.30 7.15
C PRO A 186 -14.18 -19.93 8.53
N ALA A 187 -12.96 -20.38 8.83
CA ALA A 187 -12.61 -20.98 10.12
C ALA A 187 -12.71 -20.00 11.31
N TYR A 188 -12.65 -18.69 11.05
CA TYR A 188 -12.70 -17.64 12.08
C TYR A 188 -13.91 -16.71 11.91
N ARG A 189 -14.92 -17.13 11.14
CA ARG A 189 -16.12 -16.34 10.86
C ARG A 189 -16.82 -15.85 12.14
N ASP A 190 -16.84 -16.67 13.19
CA ASP A 190 -17.51 -16.34 14.45
C ASP A 190 -16.88 -15.13 15.18
N ARG A 191 -15.65 -14.75 14.81
CA ARG A 191 -14.98 -13.54 15.34
C ARG A 191 -15.48 -12.25 14.69
N LEU A 192 -16.07 -12.32 13.50
CA LEU A 192 -16.41 -11.16 12.69
C LEU A 192 -17.35 -10.16 13.38
N PRO A 193 -18.42 -10.55 14.10
CA PRO A 193 -19.28 -9.58 14.76
C PRO A 193 -18.56 -8.75 15.83
N GLY A 194 -17.71 -9.40 16.65
CA GLY A 194 -16.92 -8.73 17.68
C GLY A 194 -15.83 -7.85 17.08
N LEU A 195 -15.13 -8.35 16.05
CA LEU A 195 -14.08 -7.62 15.35
C LEU A 195 -14.64 -6.38 14.63
N LEU A 196 -15.78 -6.52 13.96
CA LEU A 196 -16.44 -5.40 13.29
C LEU A 196 -16.76 -4.26 14.25
N LYS A 197 -17.36 -4.57 15.40
CA LYS A 197 -17.69 -3.56 16.41
C LYS A 197 -16.46 -2.78 16.88
N ARG A 198 -15.36 -3.48 17.13
CA ARG A 198 -14.09 -2.88 17.59
C ARG A 198 -13.43 -2.07 16.47
N ALA A 199 -13.42 -2.60 15.26
CA ALA A 199 -12.86 -1.91 14.09
C ALA A 199 -13.61 -0.61 13.78
N GLU A 200 -14.95 -0.60 13.87
CA GLU A 200 -15.74 0.64 13.71
C GLU A 200 -15.43 1.68 14.80
N ALA A 201 -15.16 1.25 16.04
CA ALA A 201 -14.75 2.15 17.12
C ALA A 201 -13.34 2.71 16.86
N ALA A 202 -12.40 1.86 16.45
CA ALA A 202 -11.04 2.27 16.11
C ALA A 202 -11.00 3.21 14.89
N ALA A 203 -11.85 2.99 13.89
CA ALA A 203 -11.96 3.85 12.71
C ALA A 203 -12.31 5.30 13.08
N LYS A 204 -13.16 5.50 14.10
CA LYS A 204 -13.50 6.84 14.60
C LYS A 204 -12.28 7.57 15.18
N VAL A 205 -11.38 6.83 15.84
CA VAL A 205 -10.13 7.38 16.38
C VAL A 205 -9.16 7.68 15.23
N ALA A 206 -8.99 6.74 14.30
CA ALA A 206 -8.11 6.85 13.15
C ALA A 206 -8.48 8.03 12.22
N ASP A 207 -9.78 8.32 12.04
CA ASP A 207 -10.26 9.46 11.23
C ASP A 207 -9.67 10.81 11.73
N GLY A 208 -9.28 10.92 13.00
CA GLY A 208 -8.65 12.13 13.57
C GLY A 208 -7.18 12.32 13.18
N TYR A 209 -6.53 11.30 12.63
CA TYR A 209 -5.10 11.33 12.29
C TYR A 209 -4.82 11.48 10.80
N VAL A 210 -5.83 11.82 10.00
CA VAL A 210 -5.64 12.14 8.58
C VAL A 210 -4.87 13.45 8.47
N VAL A 211 -3.68 13.37 7.86
CA VAL A 211 -2.77 14.51 7.72
C VAL A 211 -2.78 15.14 6.33
N ASP A 212 -3.28 14.41 5.32
CA ASP A 212 -3.47 14.90 3.97
C ASP A 212 -4.70 14.25 3.31
N GLY A 213 -5.42 15.02 2.51
CA GLY A 213 -6.59 14.54 1.78
C GLY A 213 -7.82 14.26 2.65
N ALA A 214 -8.57 13.22 2.28
CA ALA A 214 -9.83 12.85 2.90
C ALA A 214 -9.67 11.57 3.74
N VAL A 215 -10.54 11.41 4.74
CA VAL A 215 -10.66 10.14 5.48
C VAL A 215 -10.89 8.98 4.51
N PRO A 216 -10.27 7.80 4.73
CA PRO A 216 -10.53 6.62 3.89
C PRO A 216 -12.02 6.33 3.79
N GLU A 217 -12.53 5.97 2.61
CA GLU A 217 -13.96 5.70 2.43
C GLU A 217 -14.39 4.53 3.32
N ARG A 218 -13.55 3.50 3.41
CA ARG A 218 -13.56 2.47 4.46
C ARG A 218 -12.17 1.93 4.73
N TYR A 219 -11.88 1.66 5.99
CA TYR A 219 -10.73 0.86 6.39
C TYR A 219 -10.94 -0.61 6.04
N ARG A 220 -9.92 -1.27 5.50
CA ARG A 220 -9.96 -2.68 5.11
C ARG A 220 -9.12 -3.47 6.10
N ILE A 221 -9.76 -4.34 6.88
CA ILE A 221 -9.11 -5.08 7.98
C ILE A 221 -9.26 -6.58 7.73
N PHE A 222 -8.16 -7.31 7.83
CA PHE A 222 -8.12 -8.75 7.65
C PHE A 222 -7.53 -9.43 8.89
N TYR A 223 -8.32 -10.29 9.55
CA TYR A 223 -7.77 -11.17 10.57
C TYR A 223 -7.18 -12.43 9.93
N ALA A 224 -5.87 -12.64 10.11
CA ALA A 224 -5.11 -13.74 9.57
C ALA A 224 -4.93 -14.85 10.62
N GLY A 225 -5.37 -16.07 10.29
CA GLY A 225 -4.94 -17.25 11.04
C GLY A 225 -3.45 -17.55 10.82
N PRO A 226 -2.86 -18.54 11.54
CA PRO A 226 -1.43 -18.83 11.44
C PRO A 226 -0.95 -19.18 10.02
N LYS A 227 -1.82 -19.76 9.18
CA LYS A 227 -1.52 -20.07 7.78
C LYS A 227 -1.59 -18.83 6.90
N GLU A 228 -2.56 -17.97 7.15
CA GLU A 228 -2.77 -16.71 6.43
C GLU A 228 -1.66 -15.70 6.70
N TRP A 229 -1.21 -15.61 7.95
CA TRP A 229 -0.15 -14.70 8.38
C TRP A 229 1.15 -14.92 7.60
N LYS A 230 1.48 -16.18 7.28
CA LYS A 230 2.67 -16.58 6.53
C LYS A 230 2.56 -16.46 5.01
N ARG A 231 1.40 -16.03 4.46
CA ARG A 231 1.17 -16.08 2.99
C ARG A 231 0.51 -14.85 2.41
N TRP A 232 -0.29 -14.12 3.18
CA TRP A 232 -0.86 -12.86 2.71
C TRP A 232 0.27 -11.84 2.60
N TYR A 233 0.24 -11.08 1.51
CA TYR A 233 1.19 -10.00 1.23
C TYR A 233 2.68 -10.40 1.17
N GLY A 234 2.99 -11.69 1.08
CA GLY A 234 4.36 -12.22 1.02
C GLY A 234 4.76 -13.00 2.27
N GLY A 235 4.15 -12.73 3.42
CA GLY A 235 4.41 -13.49 4.66
C GLY A 235 5.71 -13.15 5.39
N ASP A 236 6.52 -12.24 4.87
CA ASP A 236 7.79 -11.80 5.45
C ASP A 236 7.53 -10.73 6.51
N GLN A 237 7.01 -11.15 7.67
CA GLN A 237 6.82 -10.27 8.82
C GLN A 237 7.86 -10.56 9.90
N PRO A 238 8.41 -9.54 10.57
CA PRO A 238 9.32 -9.76 11.69
C PRO A 238 8.62 -10.55 12.80
N GLU A 239 9.37 -11.35 13.56
CA GLU A 239 8.81 -12.23 14.60
C GLU A 239 8.02 -11.46 15.67
N TRP A 240 8.34 -10.19 15.89
CA TRP A 240 7.66 -9.31 16.84
C TRP A 240 6.39 -8.65 16.29
N GLY A 241 6.08 -8.78 15.00
CA GLY A 241 4.91 -8.18 14.37
C GLY A 241 3.61 -8.85 14.81
N ALA A 242 2.66 -8.06 15.30
CA ALA A 242 1.33 -8.53 15.71
C ALA A 242 0.18 -7.97 14.85
N GLY A 243 0.49 -7.00 14.02
CA GLY A 243 -0.35 -6.38 13.01
C GLY A 243 0.54 -5.65 12.00
N TYR A 244 -0.03 -5.27 10.85
CA TYR A 244 0.62 -4.37 9.91
C TYR A 244 -0.39 -3.71 8.96
N ALA A 245 -0.07 -2.53 8.46
CA ALA A 245 -0.77 -1.87 7.34
C ALA A 245 0.04 -2.00 6.04
N VAL A 246 -0.61 -2.44 4.96
CA VAL A 246 0.00 -2.58 3.63
C VAL A 246 -0.69 -1.64 2.66
N ASN A 247 0.09 -0.82 1.96
CA ASN A 247 -0.42 -0.02 0.87
C ASN A 247 -0.82 -0.91 -0.31
N VAL A 248 -2.08 -0.81 -0.70
CA VAL A 248 -2.65 -1.53 -1.86
C VAL A 248 -2.95 -0.59 -3.03
N GLY A 249 -2.44 0.64 -2.94
CA GLY A 249 -2.55 1.70 -3.92
C GLY A 249 -3.93 2.36 -3.99
N GLY A 250 -3.98 3.48 -4.71
CA GLY A 250 -5.19 4.31 -4.81
C GLY A 250 -5.55 5.02 -3.50
N GLY A 251 -4.57 5.29 -2.63
CA GLY A 251 -4.78 5.90 -1.32
C GLY A 251 -5.30 4.94 -0.24
N HIS A 252 -5.22 3.63 -0.48
CA HIS A 252 -5.75 2.62 0.42
C HIS A 252 -4.64 1.81 1.08
N HIS A 253 -4.85 1.52 2.35
CA HIS A 253 -4.08 0.55 3.12
C HIS A 253 -4.99 -0.57 3.60
N ASP A 254 -4.55 -1.82 3.39
CA ASP A 254 -5.15 -2.99 4.00
C ASP A 254 -4.41 -3.28 5.30
N VAL A 255 -5.15 -3.39 6.40
CA VAL A 255 -4.63 -3.76 7.72
C VAL A 255 -4.78 -5.26 7.91
N VAL A 256 -3.72 -5.91 8.38
CA VAL A 256 -3.72 -7.33 8.74
C VAL A 256 -3.45 -7.48 10.23
N LEU A 257 -4.30 -8.25 10.91
CA LEU A 257 -4.13 -8.61 12.30
C LEU A 257 -3.60 -10.04 12.40
N GLY A 258 -2.56 -10.23 13.22
CA GLY A 258 -1.95 -11.51 13.46
C GLY A 258 -2.83 -12.49 14.25
N PRO A 259 -2.44 -13.78 14.29
CA PRO A 259 -3.24 -14.81 14.93
C PRO A 259 -3.44 -14.58 16.44
N ASP A 260 -2.46 -13.96 17.09
CA ASP A 260 -2.44 -13.72 18.53
C ASP A 260 -3.17 -12.44 18.96
N SER A 261 -3.61 -11.59 18.02
CA SER A 261 -4.30 -10.34 18.34
C SER A 261 -5.61 -10.54 19.12
N PHE A 262 -6.15 -11.75 19.17
CA PHE A 262 -7.37 -12.09 19.91
C PHE A 262 -7.13 -12.68 21.30
N ASN A 263 -5.87 -12.90 21.70
CA ASN A 263 -5.56 -13.52 23.00
C ASN A 263 -5.90 -12.58 24.16
N ASP A 264 -5.85 -11.27 23.94
CA ASP A 264 -6.26 -10.24 24.88
C ASP A 264 -7.15 -9.19 24.18
N SER A 265 -8.34 -8.96 24.74
CA SER A 265 -9.31 -8.03 24.18
C SER A 265 -8.92 -6.56 24.30
N ALA A 266 -8.18 -6.18 25.33
CA ALA A 266 -7.69 -4.80 25.49
C ALA A 266 -6.56 -4.54 24.49
N TYR A 267 -5.68 -5.53 24.31
CA TYR A 267 -4.62 -5.49 23.31
C TYR A 267 -5.18 -5.36 21.88
N LEU A 268 -6.27 -6.08 21.54
CA LEU A 268 -6.91 -5.96 20.24
C LEU A 268 -7.39 -4.52 19.94
N ASP A 269 -7.96 -3.82 20.93
CA ASP A 269 -8.44 -2.45 20.74
C ASP A 269 -7.28 -1.47 20.54
N VAL A 270 -6.17 -1.64 21.27
CA VAL A 270 -4.92 -0.88 21.06
C VAL A 270 -4.38 -1.13 19.65
N MET A 271 -4.26 -2.40 19.26
CA MET A 271 -3.74 -2.80 17.94
C MET A 271 -4.59 -2.24 16.80
N LEU A 272 -5.92 -2.35 16.88
CA LEU A 272 -6.80 -1.80 15.85
C LEU A 272 -6.63 -0.28 15.70
N ARG A 273 -6.54 0.46 16.81
CA ARG A 273 -6.34 1.92 16.74
C ARG A 273 -4.96 2.27 16.18
N HIS A 274 -3.93 1.51 16.56
CA HIS A 274 -2.57 1.66 16.04
C HIS A 274 -2.53 1.44 14.51
N GLU A 275 -2.99 0.27 14.04
CA GLU A 275 -2.90 -0.07 12.61
C GLU A 275 -3.83 0.77 11.74
N LEU A 276 -5.01 1.16 12.24
CA LEU A 276 -5.88 2.06 11.50
C LEU A 276 -5.32 3.49 11.44
N ALA A 277 -4.52 3.92 12.42
CA ALA A 277 -3.82 5.19 12.36
C ALA A 277 -2.74 5.19 11.28
N HIS A 278 -2.02 4.08 11.07
CA HIS A 278 -1.16 3.91 9.89
C HIS A 278 -1.97 4.06 8.60
N ALA A 279 -3.08 3.32 8.47
CA ALA A 279 -3.94 3.39 7.29
C ALA A 279 -4.53 4.79 7.01
N ALA A 280 -4.68 5.63 8.05
CA ALA A 280 -5.21 6.99 7.95
C ALA A 280 -4.15 8.05 7.66
N SER A 281 -2.91 7.82 8.10
CA SER A 281 -1.87 8.86 8.15
C SER A 281 -0.72 8.61 7.16
N LEU A 282 -0.54 7.39 6.65
CA LEU A 282 0.51 7.09 5.68
C LEU A 282 0.14 7.57 4.26
N PRO A 283 1.13 8.01 3.47
CA PRO A 283 0.93 8.46 2.10
C PRO A 283 0.72 7.28 1.15
N GLU A 284 0.36 7.58 -0.10
CA GLU A 284 0.13 6.54 -1.10
C GLU A 284 1.40 5.90 -1.68
N ASN A 285 2.57 6.43 -1.36
CA ASN A 285 3.86 5.88 -1.74
C ASN A 285 4.47 5.14 -0.54
N ASP A 286 4.94 3.91 -0.75
CA ASP A 286 5.65 3.11 0.27
C ASP A 286 7.08 3.59 0.54
N TYR A 287 7.33 4.87 0.31
CA TYR A 287 8.64 5.45 0.52
C TYR A 287 8.55 6.44 1.66
N TRP A 288 9.27 6.16 2.73
CA TRP A 288 9.61 7.10 3.78
C TRP A 288 11.10 6.98 4.09
N ASP A 289 11.66 8.02 4.70
CA ASP A 289 13.03 8.00 5.20
C ASP A 289 13.06 7.32 6.58
N ASP A 290 14.00 6.41 6.82
CA ASP A 290 14.14 5.70 8.10
C ASP A 290 14.21 6.64 9.31
N SER A 291 14.70 7.88 9.12
CA SER A 291 14.73 8.90 10.18
C SER A 291 13.35 9.39 10.61
N ALA A 292 12.30 9.08 9.86
CA ALA A 292 10.90 9.38 10.16
C ALA A 292 10.18 8.24 10.90
N TRP A 293 10.78 7.05 11.06
CA TRP A 293 10.13 5.89 11.67
C TRP A 293 9.52 6.19 13.05
N TRP A 294 10.27 6.87 13.93
CA TRP A 294 9.80 7.24 15.27
C TRP A 294 8.57 8.14 15.25
N LEU A 295 8.37 8.92 14.19
CA LEU A 295 7.24 9.82 14.06
C LEU A 295 5.99 9.07 13.60
N ILE A 296 6.17 8.15 12.65
CA ILE A 296 5.12 7.25 12.14
C ILE A 296 4.61 6.35 13.27
N GLU A 297 5.50 5.60 13.92
CA GLU A 297 5.09 4.73 15.03
C GLU A 297 4.65 5.51 16.26
N GLY A 298 5.26 6.67 16.53
CA GLY A 298 4.85 7.53 17.64
C GLY A 298 3.41 8.02 17.53
N LEU A 299 2.96 8.35 16.31
CA LEU A 299 1.57 8.69 16.01
C LEU A 299 0.66 7.48 16.22
N ALA A 300 1.02 6.31 15.66
CA ALA A 300 0.21 5.11 15.74
C ALA A 300 0.08 4.60 17.19
N GLU A 301 1.17 4.59 17.97
CA GLU A 301 1.15 4.31 19.40
C GLU A 301 0.29 5.30 20.18
N HIS A 302 0.33 6.59 19.81
CA HIS A 302 -0.53 7.59 20.44
C HIS A 302 -2.01 7.34 20.16
N ALA A 303 -2.36 7.00 18.92
CA ALA A 303 -3.72 6.60 18.55
C ALA A 303 -4.15 5.33 19.29
N GLY A 304 -3.25 4.34 19.41
CA GLY A 304 -3.43 3.13 20.20
C GLY A 304 -3.74 3.40 21.67
N ALA A 305 -3.07 4.39 22.26
CA ALA A 305 -3.28 4.82 23.64
C ALA A 305 -4.59 5.59 23.85
N ASP A 306 -5.08 6.35 22.85
CA ASP A 306 -6.41 6.98 22.84
C ASP A 306 -6.73 7.78 24.12
N GLY A 307 -5.82 8.70 24.46
CA GLY A 307 -5.96 9.55 25.65
C GLY A 307 -5.65 8.86 26.98
N ALA A 308 -5.28 7.58 27.00
CA ALA A 308 -4.78 6.93 28.21
C ALA A 308 -3.56 7.66 28.78
N SER A 309 -3.47 7.69 30.11
CA SER A 309 -2.29 8.24 30.79
C SER A 309 -1.04 7.47 30.40
N VAL A 310 0.09 8.17 30.22
CA VAL A 310 1.41 7.57 29.96
C VAL A 310 1.74 6.48 30.98
N ALA A 311 1.35 6.65 32.25
CA ALA A 311 1.60 5.67 33.30
C ALA A 311 0.91 4.30 33.09
N ARG A 312 -0.05 4.21 32.16
CA ARG A 312 -0.76 2.97 31.79
C ARG A 312 -0.27 2.38 30.47
N TYR A 313 0.79 2.93 29.87
CA TYR A 313 1.34 2.42 28.64
C TYR A 313 2.12 1.13 28.90
N ASP A 314 1.66 0.01 28.34
CA ASP A 314 2.21 -1.33 28.60
C ASP A 314 3.68 -1.46 28.22
N GLY A 315 4.13 -0.72 27.20
CA GLY A 315 5.52 -0.71 26.74
C GLY A 315 6.51 -0.04 27.70
N LEU A 316 6.06 0.64 28.78
CA LEU A 316 6.95 1.43 29.64
C LEU A 316 8.11 0.65 30.26
N ILE A 317 7.91 -0.62 30.63
CA ILE A 317 8.96 -1.43 31.26
C ILE A 317 10.09 -1.74 30.24
N PRO A 318 9.80 -2.32 29.06
CA PRO A 318 10.78 -2.42 27.96
C PRO A 318 11.42 -1.07 27.61
N THR A 319 10.64 0.02 27.50
CA THR A 319 11.17 1.36 27.22
C THR A 319 12.17 1.82 28.27
N ARG A 320 11.88 1.60 29.56
CA ARG A 320 12.81 1.91 30.65
C ARG A 320 14.13 1.17 30.49
N LYS A 321 14.08 -0.12 30.16
CA LYS A 321 15.30 -0.93 29.95
C LYS A 321 16.09 -0.40 28.76
N PHE A 322 15.43 -0.16 27.63
CA PHE A 322 16.03 0.37 26.41
C PHE A 322 16.69 1.74 26.64
N VAL A 323 15.99 2.66 27.32
CA VAL A 323 16.50 4.01 27.64
C VAL A 323 17.67 3.99 28.62
N LYS A 324 17.75 3.01 29.52
CA LYS A 324 18.89 2.81 30.43
C LYS A 324 20.07 2.10 29.78
N GLY A 325 19.86 1.44 28.64
CA GLY A 325 20.90 0.82 27.83
C GLY A 325 21.57 1.82 26.88
N ASP A 326 21.83 1.39 25.65
CA ASP A 326 22.68 2.12 24.69
C ASP A 326 21.94 3.21 23.90
N TRP A 327 20.71 3.57 24.27
CA TRP A 327 19.98 4.60 23.57
C TRP A 327 20.62 5.99 23.73
N THR A 328 21.18 6.50 22.64
CA THR A 328 21.92 7.78 22.59
C THR A 328 21.04 9.03 22.71
N GLY A 329 19.71 8.89 22.79
CA GLY A 329 18.77 10.01 22.77
C GLY A 329 18.43 10.53 21.36
N LYS A 330 18.93 9.86 20.31
CA LYS A 330 18.65 10.21 18.92
C LYS A 330 17.38 9.54 18.44
N LEU A 331 16.45 10.34 17.92
CA LEU A 331 15.17 9.88 17.36
C LEU A 331 15.30 9.44 15.90
N ASP A 332 16.17 10.07 15.14
CA ASP A 332 16.46 9.81 13.71
C ASP A 332 17.28 8.52 13.48
N LYS A 333 17.50 7.73 14.53
CA LYS A 333 18.19 6.44 14.52
C LYS A 333 17.47 5.39 15.38
N LEU A 334 16.15 5.58 15.57
CA LEU A 334 15.36 4.76 16.48
C LEU A 334 14.80 3.50 15.84
N LEU A 335 14.79 3.42 14.49
CA LEU A 335 14.35 2.23 13.77
C LEU A 335 15.08 0.99 14.31
N PRO A 336 14.36 -0.02 14.84
CA PRO A 336 14.96 -1.27 15.28
C PRO A 336 15.64 -1.99 14.11
N ALA A 337 16.73 -2.70 14.39
CA ALA A 337 17.32 -3.61 13.42
C ALA A 337 16.35 -4.76 13.09
N GLU A 338 16.47 -5.37 11.91
CA GLU A 338 15.61 -6.49 11.49
C GLU A 338 15.68 -7.68 12.45
N ASP A 339 16.85 -7.90 13.06
CA ASP A 339 17.13 -8.96 14.03
C ASP A 339 17.01 -8.52 15.50
N ALA A 340 16.46 -7.33 15.75
CA ALA A 340 16.23 -6.85 17.11
C ALA A 340 15.27 -7.79 17.87
N SER A 341 15.56 -7.99 19.16
CA SER A 341 14.66 -8.76 20.02
C SER A 341 13.31 -8.05 20.20
N THR A 342 12.26 -8.81 20.52
CA THR A 342 10.94 -8.25 20.82
C THR A 342 10.98 -7.17 21.91
N GLU A 343 11.82 -7.35 22.95
CA GLU A 343 11.95 -6.36 24.02
C GLU A 343 12.61 -5.06 23.54
N GLU A 344 13.62 -5.14 22.68
CA GLU A 344 14.28 -3.97 22.08
C GLU A 344 13.34 -3.21 21.12
N ALA A 345 12.58 -3.95 20.31
CA ALA A 345 11.56 -3.37 19.44
C ALA A 345 10.53 -2.60 20.28
N ILE A 346 9.87 -3.25 21.26
CA ILE A 346 8.89 -2.58 22.14
C ILE A 346 9.52 -1.38 22.85
N GLY A 347 10.78 -1.49 23.27
CA GLY A 347 11.53 -0.38 23.85
C GLY A 347 11.58 0.84 22.93
N SER A 348 11.87 0.62 21.65
CA SER A 348 11.93 1.65 20.60
C SER A 348 10.56 2.26 20.30
N TYR A 349 9.50 1.45 20.20
CA TYR A 349 8.12 1.92 20.03
C TYR A 349 7.69 2.83 21.20
N GLY A 350 8.04 2.46 22.44
CA GLY A 350 7.72 3.34 23.58
C GLY A 350 8.53 4.63 23.63
N VAL A 351 9.76 4.66 23.11
CA VAL A 351 10.50 5.91 22.90
C VAL A 351 9.79 6.79 21.86
N ALA A 352 9.32 6.19 20.74
CA ALA A 352 8.56 6.88 19.69
C ALA A 352 7.25 7.48 20.24
N TYR A 353 6.46 6.68 20.97
CA TYR A 353 5.25 7.12 21.67
C TYR A 353 5.52 8.34 22.58
N LEU A 354 6.50 8.23 23.47
CA LEU A 354 6.81 9.31 24.43
C LEU A 354 7.34 10.57 23.74
N ALA A 355 8.09 10.42 22.64
CA ALA A 355 8.52 11.56 21.82
C ALA A 355 7.33 12.28 21.19
N PHE A 356 6.39 11.52 20.60
CA PHE A 356 5.17 12.08 20.01
C PHE A 356 4.29 12.78 21.06
N ARG A 357 4.11 12.15 22.24
CA ARG A 357 3.39 12.76 23.38
C ARG A 357 4.04 14.06 23.84
N TYR A 358 5.37 14.11 23.94
CA TYR A 358 6.06 15.36 24.26
C TYR A 358 5.75 16.47 23.25
N LEU A 359 5.75 16.15 21.95
CA LEU A 359 5.44 17.15 20.92
C LEU A 359 4.00 17.66 21.05
N LEU A 360 3.04 16.77 21.28
CA LEU A 360 1.64 17.16 21.49
C LEU A 360 1.48 18.06 22.71
N ASP A 361 2.03 17.64 23.86
CA ASP A 361 1.94 18.40 25.11
C ASP A 361 2.59 19.80 24.99
N ARG A 362 3.63 19.93 24.15
CA ARG A 362 4.40 21.16 24.02
C ARG A 362 3.92 22.11 22.92
N PHE A 363 3.49 21.57 21.78
CA PHE A 363 3.22 22.34 20.57
C PHE A 363 1.77 22.26 20.10
N GLY A 364 0.98 21.33 20.65
CA GLY A 364 -0.40 21.10 20.25
C GLY A 364 -0.52 20.23 19.00
N GLU A 365 -1.68 19.60 18.86
CA GLU A 365 -1.99 18.61 17.83
C GLU A 365 -1.81 19.16 16.40
N GLU A 366 -2.34 20.36 16.12
CA GLU A 366 -2.26 20.98 14.79
C GLU A 366 -0.82 21.06 14.26
N LYS A 367 0.13 21.53 15.08
CA LYS A 367 1.54 21.64 14.68
C LYS A 367 2.21 20.28 14.52
N VAL A 368 1.84 19.32 15.35
CA VAL A 368 2.40 17.96 15.27
C VAL A 368 1.90 17.26 14.00
N LEU A 369 0.62 17.35 13.67
CA LEU A 369 0.08 16.78 12.44
C LEU A 369 0.64 17.49 11.19
N ALA A 370 0.86 18.81 11.25
CA ALA A 370 1.57 19.52 10.19
C ALA A 370 3.01 19.00 10.01
N PHE A 371 3.71 18.72 11.11
CA PHE A 371 5.05 18.11 11.07
C PHE A 371 5.02 16.70 10.47
N VAL A 372 4.04 15.87 10.85
CA VAL A 372 3.83 14.54 10.26
C VAL A 372 3.61 14.64 8.76
N LYS A 373 2.70 15.50 8.29
CA LYS A 373 2.47 15.71 6.85
C LYS A 373 3.77 16.02 6.12
N VAL A 374 4.50 17.04 6.58
CA VAL A 374 5.69 17.52 5.87
C VAL A 374 6.84 16.50 5.89
N VAL A 375 6.99 15.74 6.97
CA VAL A 375 8.02 14.71 7.06
C VAL A 375 7.67 13.46 6.27
N VAL A 376 6.43 12.97 6.44
CA VAL A 376 6.02 11.65 5.94
C VAL A 376 5.48 11.75 4.51
N HIS A 377 4.65 12.75 4.19
CA HIS A 377 4.06 12.90 2.84
C HIS A 377 4.97 13.69 1.90
N ASP A 378 5.56 14.80 2.39
CA ASP A 378 6.42 15.65 1.55
C ASP A 378 7.90 15.19 1.55
N LEU A 379 8.20 14.07 2.25
CA LEU A 379 9.52 13.42 2.32
C LEU A 379 10.67 14.33 2.78
N ARG A 380 10.37 15.32 3.62
CA ARG A 380 11.38 16.23 4.17
C ARG A 380 11.94 15.65 5.47
N VAL A 381 13.26 15.60 5.58
CA VAL A 381 13.90 15.02 6.77
C VAL A 381 13.62 15.85 8.03
N PRO A 382 13.35 15.24 9.20
CA PRO A 382 13.02 15.95 10.45
C PRO A 382 13.96 17.10 10.81
N ARG A 383 15.26 16.91 10.54
CA ARG A 383 16.30 17.90 10.82
C ARG A 383 16.14 19.22 10.07
N GLN A 384 15.49 19.22 8.92
CA GLN A 384 15.29 20.41 8.08
C GLN A 384 14.02 21.18 8.46
N VAL A 385 13.02 20.50 9.03
CA VAL A 385 11.66 21.05 9.22
C VAL A 385 11.33 21.42 10.66
N SER A 386 12.08 20.91 11.64
CA SER A 386 11.82 21.17 13.06
C SER A 386 11.79 22.66 13.41
N GLU A 387 12.69 23.47 12.87
CA GLU A 387 12.76 24.90 13.16
C GLU A 387 11.62 25.67 12.50
N GLU A 388 11.25 25.30 11.27
CA GLU A 388 10.13 25.89 10.53
C GLU A 388 8.80 25.71 11.26
N ILE A 389 8.52 24.50 11.76
CA ILE A 389 7.21 24.17 12.34
C ILE A 389 7.16 24.45 13.85
N PHE A 390 8.21 24.08 14.57
CA PHE A 390 8.24 24.19 16.04
C PHE A 390 9.01 25.40 16.56
N GLY A 391 9.68 26.17 15.70
CA GLY A 391 10.55 27.27 16.13
C GLY A 391 11.75 26.79 16.95
N LYS A 392 12.18 25.54 16.76
CA LYS A 392 13.29 24.93 17.49
C LYS A 392 14.23 24.17 16.55
N PRO A 393 15.55 24.39 16.67
CA PRO A 393 16.53 23.54 16.00
C PRO A 393 16.37 22.07 16.40
N TRP A 394 16.56 21.17 15.44
CA TRP A 394 16.39 19.72 15.61
C TRP A 394 17.18 19.16 16.80
N SER A 395 18.44 19.56 16.94
CA SER A 395 19.29 19.12 18.05
C SER A 395 18.70 19.48 19.42
N LYS A 396 18.06 20.66 19.53
CA LYS A 396 17.41 21.09 20.76
C LYS A 396 16.11 20.34 21.00
N LEU A 397 15.32 20.12 19.95
CA LEU A 397 14.09 19.33 20.03
C LEU A 397 14.37 17.90 20.49
N GLN A 398 15.35 17.21 19.85
CA GLN A 398 15.77 15.86 20.25
C GLN A 398 16.24 15.81 21.70
N ALA A 399 17.06 16.78 22.14
CA ALA A 399 17.52 16.83 23.51
C ALA A 399 16.37 17.02 24.52
N ASP A 400 15.38 17.86 24.19
CA ASP A 400 14.21 18.08 25.03
C ASP A 400 13.30 16.83 25.08
N CYS A 401 13.07 16.16 23.94
CA CYS A 401 12.39 14.85 23.89
C CYS A 401 13.12 13.82 24.75
N ALA A 402 14.44 13.65 24.57
CA ALA A 402 15.23 12.67 25.32
C ALA A 402 15.20 12.93 26.83
N LYS A 403 15.19 14.20 27.25
CA LYS A 403 15.01 14.57 28.66
C LYS A 403 13.61 14.20 29.17
N TYR A 404 12.56 14.46 28.39
CA TYR A 404 11.19 14.07 28.75
C TYR A 404 11.06 12.55 28.88
N ILE A 405 11.56 11.80 27.89
CA ILE A 405 11.49 10.34 27.83
C ILE A 405 12.18 9.71 29.05
N ARG A 406 13.43 10.12 29.35
CA ARG A 406 14.16 9.66 30.55
C ARG A 406 13.40 9.94 31.84
N ARG A 407 12.70 11.09 31.94
CA ARG A 407 11.87 11.40 33.10
C ARG A 407 10.62 10.52 33.17
N ALA A 408 9.96 10.26 32.04
CA ALA A 408 8.73 9.49 31.98
C ALA A 408 8.92 8.01 32.34
N VAL A 409 10.10 7.47 32.06
CA VAL A 409 10.43 6.06 32.35
C VAL A 409 11.19 5.87 33.66
N ASN A 410 11.56 6.93 34.38
CA ASN A 410 12.34 6.79 35.62
C ASN A 410 11.52 6.28 36.80
#